data_AF-A0A554K4C8-F1
#
_entry.id   AF-A0A554K4C8-F1
#
_cell.length_a   1.000
_cell.length_b   1.000
_cell.length_c   1.000
_cell.angle_alpha   90.00
_cell.angle_beta   90.00
_cell.angle_gamma   90.00
#
_symmetry.space_group_name_H-M   'P 1'
#
loop_
_entity.id
_entity.type
_entity.pdbx_description
1 polymer ?
#
loop_
_entity_poly.entity_id
_entity_poly.type
_entity_poly.pdbx_seq_one_letter_code
_entity_poly.pdbx_strand_id
1 'polypeptide(L)'
;MCPLEAYNGGCQHGYFEYVLGRTGSETEAADLICSSLDESFSSKFRFYCYHGVGHGVMMAQAYDLEGSLSVCDSFSEKYRIEGCWQGVFMENVNAAMRGQARAGIFSEENPLKPCDKTEDKYRYQCFINHAGWLMKVFKNDIGKASLSCLAAPAAYVNSCLQSLGLMVSNPSWQGQILKRPLDKGTNELAAEICLKFPPAYVDQCVIGAVDNIMNFNELYAQEAAGFCTLVDEKYRHLCYEKIGSNLRNQTNDSLLVARECDILGKPGKDFCLKGAGL
;
A
#
# COMPACT_ATOMS: atom_id res chain seq x y z
N MET A 1 -7.91 -12.44 22.72
CA MET A 1 -7.86 -11.28 21.79
C MET A 1 -8.91 -10.28 22.20
N CYS A 2 -8.61 -8.98 22.13
CA CYS A 2 -9.57 -7.92 22.44
C CYS A 2 -10.79 -7.99 21.51
N PRO A 3 -12.02 -8.18 22.02
CA PRO A 3 -13.20 -8.18 21.18
C PRO A 3 -13.42 -6.78 20.60
N LEU A 4 -13.44 -6.65 19.27
CA LEU A 4 -13.63 -5.37 18.57
C LEU A 4 -14.98 -4.72 18.90
N GLU A 5 -16.03 -5.52 19.07
CA GLU A 5 -17.40 -5.03 19.24
C GLU A 5 -17.76 -4.65 20.68
N ALA A 6 -16.98 -5.06 21.68
CA ALA A 6 -17.35 -4.92 23.09
C ALA A 6 -16.82 -3.65 23.77
N TYR A 7 -15.81 -2.97 23.20
CA TYR A 7 -15.09 -1.90 23.90
C TYR A 7 -14.71 -0.67 23.06
N ASN A 8 -15.25 -0.47 21.84
CA ASN A 8 -14.91 0.67 20.97
C ASN A 8 -13.39 0.92 20.82
N GLY A 9 -12.59 -0.15 20.74
CA GLY A 9 -11.13 -0.05 20.65
C GLY A 9 -10.39 0.17 21.99
N GLY A 10 -11.10 0.34 23.12
CA GLY A 10 -10.50 0.64 24.42
C GLY A 10 -9.60 -0.48 24.96
N CYS A 11 -9.92 -1.75 24.68
CA CYS A 11 -9.05 -2.88 25.04
C CYS A 11 -7.72 -2.83 24.29
N GLN A 12 -7.76 -2.54 22.97
CA GLN A 12 -6.58 -2.40 22.13
C GLN A 12 -5.75 -1.19 22.60
N HIS A 13 -6.40 -0.06 22.85
CA HIS A 13 -5.73 1.15 23.33
C HIS A 13 -5.01 0.88 24.66
N GLY A 14 -5.71 0.30 25.65
CA GLY A 14 -5.13 -0.04 26.94
C GLY A 14 -4.00 -1.06 26.84
N TYR A 15 -4.05 -2.00 25.89
CA TYR A 15 -2.93 -2.91 25.62
C TYR A 15 -1.71 -2.16 25.08
N PHE A 16 -1.88 -1.24 24.12
CA PHE A 16 -0.77 -0.44 23.60
C PHE A 16 -0.18 0.48 24.68
N GLU A 17 -1.02 1.16 25.48
CA GLU A 17 -0.56 1.96 26.63
C GLU A 17 0.19 1.10 27.66
N TYR A 18 -0.31 -0.11 27.94
CA TYR A 18 0.34 -1.06 28.85
C TYR A 18 1.74 -1.45 28.36
N VAL A 19 1.87 -1.76 27.06
CA VAL A 19 3.15 -2.14 26.44
C VAL A 19 4.10 -0.95 26.47
N LEU A 20 3.69 0.19 25.94
CA LEU A 20 4.51 1.40 25.86
C LEU A 20 4.97 1.89 27.23
N GLY A 21 4.14 1.75 28.27
CA GLY A 21 4.50 2.11 29.65
C GLY A 21 5.47 1.14 30.34
N ARG A 22 5.76 -0.02 29.74
CA ARG A 22 6.62 -1.07 30.33
C ARG A 22 7.90 -1.35 29.55
N THR A 23 7.97 -0.92 28.30
CA THR A 23 9.14 -1.10 27.45
C THR A 23 10.02 0.15 27.45
N GLY A 24 11.33 -0.03 27.38
CA GLY A 24 12.29 1.08 27.39
C GLY A 24 12.58 1.68 26.01
N SER A 25 12.08 1.07 24.93
CA SER A 25 12.31 1.49 23.54
C SER A 25 11.15 1.11 22.62
N GLU A 26 11.03 1.79 21.49
CA GLU A 26 10.05 1.49 20.44
C GLU A 26 10.25 0.10 19.83
N THR A 27 11.48 -0.39 19.74
CA THR A 27 11.80 -1.74 19.27
C THR A 27 11.29 -2.82 20.21
N GLU A 28 11.48 -2.64 21.52
CA GLU A 28 11.00 -3.58 22.52
C GLU A 28 9.46 -3.60 22.56
N ALA A 29 8.83 -2.43 22.41
CA ALA A 29 7.38 -2.32 22.27
C ALA A 29 6.88 -3.06 21.01
N ALA A 30 7.51 -2.82 19.87
CA ALA A 30 7.16 -3.45 18.60
C ALA A 30 7.30 -4.98 18.66
N ASP A 31 8.40 -5.48 19.21
CA ASP A 31 8.64 -6.91 19.38
C ASP A 31 7.58 -7.52 20.29
N LEU A 32 7.21 -6.87 21.40
CA LEU A 32 6.18 -7.38 22.30
C LEU A 32 4.80 -7.40 21.62
N ILE A 33 4.44 -6.35 20.88
CA ILE A 33 3.17 -6.24 20.14
C ILE A 33 3.07 -7.32 19.06
N CYS A 34 4.12 -7.49 18.27
CA CYS A 34 4.14 -8.41 17.14
C CYS A 34 4.58 -9.85 17.51
N SER A 35 4.99 -10.10 18.77
CA SER A 35 5.56 -11.38 19.23
C SER A 35 4.67 -12.61 18.99
N SER A 36 3.35 -12.42 18.96
CA SER A 36 2.39 -13.50 18.76
C SER A 36 2.28 -13.99 17.30
N LEU A 37 2.94 -13.31 16.36
CA LEU A 37 2.87 -13.62 14.94
C LEU A 37 4.04 -14.52 14.51
N ASP A 38 3.87 -15.83 14.70
CA ASP A 38 4.83 -16.85 14.28
C ASP A 38 4.76 -17.18 12.77
N GLU A 39 5.49 -18.21 12.33
CA GLU A 39 5.55 -18.62 10.93
C GLU A 39 4.26 -19.24 10.37
N SER A 40 3.27 -19.54 11.22
CA SER A 40 1.96 -19.99 10.77
C SER A 40 1.15 -18.86 10.10
N PHE A 41 1.47 -17.60 10.40
CA PHE A 41 0.90 -16.44 9.73
C PHE A 41 1.60 -16.17 8.40
N SER A 42 0.84 -15.66 7.42
CA SER A 42 1.40 -15.27 6.13
C SER A 42 2.44 -14.16 6.28
N SER A 43 3.37 -14.07 5.33
CA SER A 43 4.36 -13.00 5.28
C SER A 43 3.69 -11.62 5.29
N LYS A 44 2.56 -11.47 4.58
CA LYS A 44 1.77 -10.24 4.51
C LYS A 44 1.18 -9.85 5.87
N PHE A 45 0.65 -10.80 6.62
CA PHE A 45 0.10 -10.52 7.96
C PHE A 45 1.18 -10.05 8.93
N ARG A 46 2.35 -10.71 8.93
CA ARG A 46 3.50 -10.31 9.75
C ARG A 46 4.05 -8.94 9.35
N PHE A 47 4.14 -8.68 8.04
CA PHE A 47 4.52 -7.37 7.50
C PHE A 47 3.56 -6.26 7.98
N TYR A 48 2.24 -6.51 7.99
CA TYR A 48 1.28 -5.49 8.41
C TYR A 48 1.33 -5.14 9.90
N CYS A 49 1.78 -6.05 10.76
CA CYS A 49 2.03 -5.69 12.16
C CYS A 49 3.11 -4.59 12.26
N TYR A 50 4.23 -4.79 11.56
CA TYR A 50 5.32 -3.81 11.54
C TYR A 50 4.99 -2.56 10.73
N HIS A 51 4.12 -2.65 9.73
CA HIS A 51 3.49 -1.48 9.13
C HIS A 51 2.78 -0.62 10.18
N GLY A 52 1.94 -1.23 11.02
CA GLY A 52 1.30 -0.54 12.15
C GLY A 52 2.31 0.08 13.13
N VAL A 53 3.39 -0.64 13.44
CA VAL A 53 4.52 -0.12 14.24
C VAL A 53 5.10 1.15 13.60
N GLY A 54 5.31 1.16 12.27
CA GLY A 54 5.82 2.32 11.55
C GLY A 54 4.97 3.58 11.73
N HIS A 55 3.64 3.46 11.71
CA HIS A 55 2.74 4.59 12.04
C HIS A 55 2.98 5.08 13.47
N GLY A 56 3.04 4.16 14.44
CA GLY A 56 3.30 4.48 15.85
C GLY A 56 4.63 5.20 16.04
N VAL A 57 5.70 4.69 15.43
CA VAL A 57 7.05 5.28 15.47
C VAL A 57 7.06 6.69 14.88
N MET A 58 6.40 6.92 13.73
CA MET A 58 6.30 8.24 13.13
C MET A 58 5.65 9.27 14.06
N MET A 59 4.55 8.88 14.72
CA MET A 59 3.85 9.74 15.67
C MET A 59 4.64 9.96 16.96
N ALA A 60 5.25 8.91 17.52
CA ALA A 60 6.05 8.97 18.75
C ALA A 60 7.29 9.86 18.58
N GLN A 61 7.90 9.85 17.40
CA GLN A 61 9.04 10.70 17.04
C GLN A 61 8.62 12.14 16.64
N ALA A 62 7.38 12.55 16.92
CA ALA A 62 6.83 13.87 16.57
C ALA A 62 7.06 14.22 15.08
N TYR A 63 6.76 13.26 14.21
CA TYR A 63 6.93 13.35 12.77
C TYR A 63 8.38 13.62 12.30
N ASP A 64 9.39 13.14 13.05
CA ASP A 64 10.79 13.09 12.59
C ASP A 64 11.00 11.98 11.56
N LEU A 65 11.11 12.31 10.28
CA LEU A 65 11.30 11.28 9.25
C LEU A 65 12.62 10.51 9.44
N GLU A 66 13.72 11.20 9.70
CA GLU A 66 15.04 10.57 9.83
C GLU A 66 15.11 9.75 11.14
N GLY A 67 14.63 10.31 12.25
CA GLY A 67 14.53 9.61 13.53
C GLY A 67 13.68 8.34 13.43
N SER A 68 12.52 8.41 12.79
CA SER A 68 11.63 7.26 12.61
C SER A 68 12.24 6.16 11.73
N LEU A 69 12.92 6.52 10.63
CA LEU A 69 13.61 5.54 9.79
C LEU A 69 14.77 4.88 10.54
N SER A 70 15.50 5.62 11.37
CA SER A 70 16.58 5.07 12.22
C SER A 70 16.06 4.06 13.24
N VAL A 71 14.84 4.24 13.77
CA VAL A 71 14.20 3.22 14.62
C VAL A 71 13.89 1.97 13.81
N CYS A 72 13.29 2.11 12.62
CA CYS A 72 12.99 0.95 11.76
C CYS A 72 14.26 0.17 11.33
N ASP A 73 15.39 0.85 11.16
CA ASP A 73 16.67 0.24 10.77
C ASP A 73 17.28 -0.65 11.87
N SER A 74 16.79 -0.54 13.10
CA SER A 74 17.28 -1.35 14.22
C SER A 74 16.65 -2.75 14.28
N PHE A 75 15.62 -3.05 13.46
CA PHE A 75 15.06 -4.39 13.34
C PHE A 75 15.97 -5.32 12.53
N SER A 76 15.88 -6.63 12.78
CA SER A 76 16.76 -7.64 12.16
C SER A 76 16.20 -8.27 10.88
N GLU A 77 14.88 -8.49 10.79
CA GLU A 77 14.28 -9.15 9.63
C GLU A 77 13.73 -8.14 8.60
N LYS A 78 13.99 -8.44 7.33
CA LYS A 78 13.58 -7.60 6.18
C LYS A 78 12.11 -7.20 6.22
N TYR A 79 11.19 -8.13 6.53
CA TYR A 79 9.75 -7.82 6.56
C TYR A 79 9.38 -6.85 7.70
N ARG A 80 10.12 -6.87 8.82
CA ARG A 80 9.94 -5.94 9.94
C ARG A 80 10.41 -4.55 9.55
N ILE A 81 11.62 -4.48 8.99
CA ILE A 81 12.26 -3.26 8.52
C ILE A 81 11.39 -2.59 7.44
N GLU A 82 11.06 -3.32 6.37
CA GLU A 82 10.29 -2.78 5.24
C GLU A 82 8.84 -2.45 5.64
N GLY A 83 8.22 -3.26 6.50
CA GLY A 83 6.91 -2.96 7.08
C GLY A 83 6.94 -1.63 7.83
N CYS A 84 7.89 -1.48 8.75
CA CYS A 84 8.07 -0.26 9.53
C CYS A 84 8.32 0.96 8.64
N TRP A 85 9.22 0.88 7.66
CA TRP A 85 9.44 1.96 6.69
C TRP A 85 8.15 2.32 5.95
N GLN A 86 7.38 1.33 5.51
CA GLN A 86 6.14 1.58 4.79
C GLN A 86 5.13 2.36 5.64
N GLY A 87 4.95 1.97 6.90
CA GLY A 87 4.09 2.68 7.85
C GLY A 87 4.60 4.10 8.16
N VAL A 88 5.91 4.27 8.34
CA VAL A 88 6.55 5.59 8.54
C VAL A 88 6.25 6.53 7.36
N PHE A 89 6.47 6.07 6.13
CA PHE A 89 6.21 6.90 4.95
C PHE A 89 4.72 7.20 4.77
N MET A 90 3.85 6.21 4.97
CA MET A 90 2.40 6.42 4.88
C MET A 90 1.92 7.43 5.92
N GLU A 91 2.36 7.33 7.17
CA GLU A 91 1.97 8.29 8.20
C GLU A 91 2.54 9.67 7.96
N ASN A 92 3.77 9.78 7.44
CA ASN A 92 4.34 11.07 7.10
C ASN A 92 3.56 11.78 5.96
N VAL A 93 3.11 11.02 4.95
CA VAL A 93 2.22 11.53 3.90
C VAL A 93 0.86 11.94 4.48
N ASN A 94 0.27 11.13 5.37
CA ASN A 94 -0.96 11.49 6.07
C ASN A 94 -0.81 12.79 6.86
N ALA A 95 0.29 12.96 7.59
CA ALA A 95 0.62 14.16 8.31
C ALA A 95 0.75 15.36 7.36
N ALA A 96 1.41 15.20 6.21
CA ALA A 96 1.53 16.26 5.21
C ALA A 96 0.16 16.67 4.63
N MET A 97 -0.72 15.70 4.40
CA MET A 97 -2.09 15.97 3.97
C MET A 97 -2.86 16.78 5.01
N ARG A 98 -2.73 16.43 6.31
CA ARG A 98 -3.37 17.10 7.45
C ARG A 98 -2.68 18.41 7.89
N GLY A 99 -1.53 18.76 7.31
CA GLY A 99 -0.75 19.94 7.72
C GLY A 99 0.01 19.77 9.04
N GLN A 100 0.33 18.53 9.42
CA GLN A 100 1.01 18.13 10.66
C GLN A 100 2.45 17.65 10.44
N ALA A 101 2.87 17.41 9.18
CA ALA A 101 4.25 17.02 8.88
C ALA A 101 5.23 18.14 9.24
N ARG A 102 6.47 17.76 9.60
CA ARG A 102 7.53 18.72 9.89
C ARG A 102 7.83 19.61 8.66
N ALA A 103 8.07 20.89 8.94
CA ALA A 103 8.36 21.88 7.92
C ALA A 103 9.58 21.47 7.07
N GLY A 104 9.49 21.66 5.76
CA GLY A 104 10.57 21.38 4.83
C GLY A 104 10.72 19.91 4.42
N ILE A 105 9.96 18.95 4.98
CA ILE A 105 10.01 17.55 4.54
C ILE A 105 9.35 17.39 3.16
N PHE A 106 8.20 18.01 2.94
CA PHE A 106 7.50 18.06 1.67
C PHE A 106 7.66 19.43 0.99
N SER A 107 7.54 19.48 -0.33
CA SER A 107 7.65 20.71 -1.13
C SER A 107 6.69 20.65 -2.31
N GLU A 108 5.94 21.72 -2.56
CA GLU A 108 5.07 21.82 -3.73
C GLU A 108 5.88 22.10 -5.01
N GLU A 109 7.04 22.75 -4.87
CA GLU A 109 7.99 23.04 -5.96
C GLU A 109 8.76 21.79 -6.40
N ASN A 110 9.04 20.88 -5.47
CA ASN A 110 9.54 19.53 -5.75
C ASN A 110 8.55 18.47 -5.21
N PRO A 111 7.51 18.11 -5.98
CA PRO A 111 6.47 17.18 -5.55
C PRO A 111 6.99 15.79 -5.18
N LEU A 112 8.17 15.37 -5.65
CA LEU A 112 8.75 14.06 -5.33
C LEU A 112 9.52 14.04 -4.00
N LYS A 113 9.69 15.19 -3.35
CA LYS A 113 10.28 15.28 -2.01
C LYS A 113 9.30 14.70 -0.97
N PRO A 114 9.76 13.83 -0.04
CA PRO A 114 11.15 13.48 0.27
C PRO A 114 11.73 12.28 -0.48
N CYS A 115 10.93 11.55 -1.27
CA CYS A 115 11.34 10.29 -1.88
C CYS A 115 12.53 10.42 -2.86
N ASP A 116 12.68 11.55 -3.54
CA ASP A 116 13.84 11.81 -4.39
C ASP A 116 15.12 12.17 -3.63
N LYS A 117 15.00 12.54 -2.34
CA LYS A 117 16.13 12.95 -1.47
C LYS A 117 16.55 11.90 -0.45
N THR A 118 15.64 10.99 -0.08
CA THR A 118 15.96 9.92 0.85
C THR A 118 16.96 8.92 0.28
N GLU A 119 17.64 8.19 1.16
CA GLU A 119 18.58 7.13 0.80
C GLU A 119 17.91 6.03 -0.02
N ASP A 120 18.68 5.42 -0.93
CA ASP A 120 18.18 4.49 -1.93
C ASP A 120 17.41 3.29 -1.35
N LYS A 121 17.89 2.76 -0.20
CA LYS A 121 17.25 1.65 0.53
C LYS A 121 15.79 1.95 0.93
N TYR A 122 15.43 3.21 1.16
CA TYR A 122 14.09 3.61 1.59
C TYR A 122 13.15 3.94 0.44
N ARG A 123 13.69 4.25 -0.75
CA ARG A 123 12.94 4.90 -1.83
C ARG A 123 11.76 4.09 -2.32
N TYR A 124 11.86 2.78 -2.40
CA TYR A 124 10.73 1.95 -2.79
C TYR A 124 9.53 2.15 -1.85
N GLN A 125 9.76 2.04 -0.53
CA GLN A 125 8.71 2.24 0.46
C GLN A 125 8.22 3.69 0.52
N CYS A 126 9.07 4.66 0.22
CA CYS A 126 8.63 6.05 0.08
C CYS A 126 7.69 6.22 -1.12
N PHE A 127 8.14 5.85 -2.32
CA PHE A 127 7.39 6.08 -3.56
C PHE A 127 6.07 5.32 -3.61
N ILE A 128 6.00 4.08 -3.10
CA ILE A 128 4.74 3.31 -3.08
C ILE A 128 3.67 3.93 -2.16
N ASN A 129 4.04 4.84 -1.24
CA ASN A 129 3.12 5.55 -0.35
C ASN A 129 2.92 7.03 -0.69
N HIS A 130 3.56 7.54 -1.75
CA HIS A 130 3.64 8.98 -2.01
C HIS A 130 2.38 9.60 -2.63
N ALA A 131 1.46 8.77 -3.11
CA ALA A 131 0.28 9.17 -3.88
C ALA A 131 -0.56 10.27 -3.21
N GLY A 132 -0.79 10.18 -1.89
CA GLY A 132 -1.59 11.16 -1.15
C GLY A 132 -1.04 12.58 -1.25
N TRP A 133 0.28 12.73 -1.16
CA TRP A 133 0.95 14.00 -1.33
C TRP A 133 0.84 14.52 -2.77
N LEU A 134 1.10 13.67 -3.77
CA LEU A 134 0.98 14.05 -5.18
C LEU A 134 -0.45 14.49 -5.52
N MET A 135 -1.47 13.78 -5.04
CA MET A 135 -2.86 14.15 -5.25
C MET A 135 -3.22 15.49 -4.60
N LYS A 136 -2.67 15.80 -3.43
CA LYS A 136 -2.79 17.13 -2.80
C LYS A 136 -2.18 18.22 -3.67
N VAL A 137 -0.90 18.07 -4.07
CA VAL A 137 -0.17 19.06 -4.88
C VAL A 137 -0.87 19.32 -6.23
N PHE A 138 -1.31 18.25 -6.89
CA PHE A 138 -1.95 18.34 -8.20
C PHE A 138 -3.47 18.49 -8.14
N LYS A 139 -4.05 18.80 -6.96
CA LYS A 139 -5.49 19.10 -6.79
C LYS A 139 -6.39 18.01 -7.35
N ASN A 140 -6.08 16.77 -7.00
CA ASN A 140 -6.73 15.53 -7.44
C ASN A 140 -6.70 15.26 -8.95
N ASP A 141 -5.83 15.94 -9.70
CA ASP A 141 -5.56 15.64 -11.10
C ASP A 141 -4.59 14.45 -11.20
N ILE A 142 -5.15 13.24 -11.27
CA ILE A 142 -4.37 12.00 -11.31
C ILE A 142 -3.48 11.90 -12.57
N GLY A 143 -3.87 12.54 -13.68
CA GLY A 143 -3.05 12.56 -14.89
C GLY A 143 -1.77 13.39 -14.70
N LYS A 144 -1.90 14.57 -14.07
CA LYS A 144 -0.72 15.37 -13.69
C LYS A 144 0.12 14.71 -12.60
N ALA A 145 -0.53 14.11 -11.59
CA ALA A 145 0.15 13.40 -10.52
C ALA A 145 0.97 12.23 -11.06
N SER A 146 0.39 11.39 -11.92
CA SER A 146 1.09 10.25 -12.53
C SER A 146 2.18 10.69 -13.51
N LEU A 147 1.96 11.77 -14.28
CA LEU A 147 3.02 12.33 -15.12
C LEU A 147 4.23 12.81 -14.30
N SER A 148 4.01 13.35 -13.10
CA SER A 148 5.10 13.80 -12.22
C SER A 148 6.02 12.66 -11.77
N CYS A 149 5.52 11.42 -11.68
CA CYS A 149 6.31 10.24 -11.34
C CYS A 149 7.41 9.93 -12.36
N LEU A 150 7.31 10.44 -13.59
CA LEU A 150 8.35 10.24 -14.62
C LEU A 150 9.66 10.98 -14.31
N ALA A 151 9.64 11.92 -13.37
CA ALA A 151 10.84 12.59 -12.86
C ALA A 151 11.52 11.84 -11.70
N ALA A 152 10.93 10.73 -11.21
CA ALA A 152 11.56 9.89 -10.20
C ALA A 152 12.82 9.20 -10.78
N PRO A 153 13.79 8.79 -9.95
CA PRO A 153 14.89 7.97 -10.44
C PRO A 153 14.34 6.71 -11.11
N ALA A 154 14.95 6.29 -12.23
CA ALA A 154 14.38 5.30 -13.14
C ALA A 154 13.89 4.00 -12.45
N ALA A 155 14.61 3.53 -11.43
CA ALA A 155 14.26 2.33 -10.67
C ALA A 155 12.93 2.45 -9.88
N TYR A 156 12.44 3.67 -9.62
CA TYR A 156 11.29 3.94 -8.75
C TYR A 156 10.09 4.58 -9.47
N VAL A 157 10.20 4.84 -10.77
CA VAL A 157 9.09 5.36 -11.59
C VAL A 157 7.86 4.46 -11.44
N ASN A 158 8.05 3.14 -11.52
CA ASN A 158 6.97 2.17 -11.39
C ASN A 158 6.32 2.20 -10.00
N SER A 159 7.10 2.19 -8.91
CA SER A 159 6.52 2.27 -7.56
C SER A 159 5.75 3.57 -7.32
N CYS A 160 6.23 4.69 -7.88
CA CYS A 160 5.52 5.97 -7.81
C CYS A 160 4.18 5.90 -8.54
N LEU A 161 4.16 5.38 -9.77
CA LEU A 161 2.93 5.23 -10.55
C LEU A 161 1.96 4.23 -9.90
N GLN A 162 2.46 3.10 -9.43
CA GLN A 162 1.65 2.10 -8.73
C GLN A 162 1.01 2.67 -7.46
N SER A 163 1.67 3.59 -6.75
CA SER A 163 1.07 4.27 -5.59
C SER A 163 -0.22 5.01 -5.95
N LEU A 164 -0.25 5.69 -7.10
CA LEU A 164 -1.44 6.35 -7.62
C LEU A 164 -2.45 5.32 -8.13
N GLY A 165 -1.97 4.21 -8.69
CA GLY A 165 -2.79 3.06 -9.07
C GLY A 165 -3.59 2.49 -7.91
N LEU A 166 -3.03 2.43 -6.69
CA LEU A 166 -3.75 1.99 -5.49
C LEU A 166 -5.00 2.85 -5.21
N MET A 167 -4.98 4.13 -5.58
CA MET A 167 -6.10 5.04 -5.33
C MET A 167 -7.27 4.84 -6.30
N VAL A 168 -7.04 4.27 -7.49
CA VAL A 168 -8.06 4.27 -8.55
C VAL A 168 -9.22 3.32 -8.27
N SER A 169 -8.99 2.25 -7.51
CA SER A 169 -10.01 1.31 -7.05
C SER A 169 -10.51 1.62 -5.63
N ASN A 170 -10.06 2.72 -5.00
CA ASN A 170 -10.58 3.17 -3.72
C ASN A 170 -11.80 4.09 -3.91
N PRO A 171 -13.00 3.71 -3.41
CA PRO A 171 -14.22 4.51 -3.60
C PRO A 171 -14.12 5.97 -3.16
N SER A 172 -13.40 6.23 -2.05
CA SER A 172 -13.24 7.59 -1.50
C SER A 172 -12.42 8.50 -2.42
N TRP A 173 -11.52 7.92 -3.22
CA TRP A 173 -10.68 8.65 -4.16
C TRP A 173 -11.34 8.79 -5.54
N GLN A 174 -12.13 7.81 -5.98
CA GLN A 174 -12.81 7.88 -7.27
C GLN A 174 -13.69 9.13 -7.41
N GLY A 175 -14.45 9.49 -6.37
CA GLY A 175 -15.29 10.70 -6.38
C GLY A 175 -14.46 11.98 -6.46
N GLN A 176 -13.33 12.02 -5.76
CA GLN A 176 -12.41 13.16 -5.76
C GLN A 176 -11.70 13.33 -7.11
N ILE A 177 -11.23 12.24 -7.72
CA ILE A 177 -10.55 12.21 -9.02
C ILE A 177 -11.51 12.61 -10.15
N LEU A 178 -12.74 12.12 -10.10
CA LEU A 178 -13.77 12.40 -11.10
C LEU A 178 -14.51 13.71 -10.84
N LYS A 179 -14.25 14.37 -9.71
CA LYS A 179 -14.88 15.63 -9.28
C LYS A 179 -16.41 15.57 -9.32
N ARG A 180 -16.98 14.43 -8.91
CA ARG A 180 -18.43 14.22 -8.81
C ARG A 180 -18.76 13.35 -7.59
N PRO A 181 -19.90 13.58 -6.92
CA PRO A 181 -20.36 12.68 -5.87
C PRO A 181 -20.64 11.30 -6.48
N LEU A 182 -20.26 10.26 -5.75
CA LEU A 182 -20.50 8.87 -6.11
C LEU A 182 -21.19 8.19 -4.93
N ASP A 183 -22.26 7.44 -5.21
CA ASP A 183 -22.93 6.63 -4.18
C ASP A 183 -22.06 5.44 -3.77
N LYS A 184 -21.35 4.85 -4.73
CA LYS A 184 -20.37 3.77 -4.56
C LYS A 184 -19.28 3.88 -5.63
N GLY A 185 -18.08 3.41 -5.29
CA GLY A 185 -17.03 3.19 -6.27
C GLY A 185 -17.26 1.92 -7.09
N THR A 186 -16.72 1.85 -8.31
CA THR A 186 -16.86 0.67 -9.18
C THR A 186 -15.58 0.36 -9.96
N ASN A 187 -15.49 -0.86 -10.50
CA ASN A 187 -14.36 -1.28 -11.32
C ASN A 187 -14.34 -0.58 -12.70
N GLU A 188 -15.50 -0.20 -13.24
CA GLU A 188 -15.60 0.59 -14.47
C GLU A 188 -14.99 1.98 -14.28
N LEU A 189 -15.25 2.62 -13.14
CA LEU A 189 -14.64 3.89 -12.80
C LEU A 189 -13.13 3.75 -12.61
N ALA A 190 -12.68 2.67 -11.96
CA ALA A 190 -11.25 2.39 -11.83
C ALA A 190 -10.58 2.24 -13.20
N ALA A 191 -11.20 1.52 -14.13
CA ALA A 191 -10.70 1.32 -15.48
C ALA A 191 -10.68 2.64 -16.28
N GLU A 192 -11.74 3.46 -16.18
CA GLU A 192 -11.81 4.80 -16.76
C GLU A 192 -10.67 5.70 -16.24
N ILE A 193 -10.45 5.70 -14.92
CA ILE A 193 -9.41 6.51 -14.27
C ILE A 193 -8.01 6.06 -14.72
N CYS A 194 -7.76 4.76 -14.91
CA CYS A 194 -6.47 4.27 -15.40
C CYS A 194 -6.10 4.81 -16.78
N LEU A 195 -7.07 5.15 -17.62
CA LEU A 195 -6.81 5.78 -18.93
C LEU A 195 -6.28 7.21 -18.82
N LYS A 196 -6.30 7.82 -17.63
CA LYS A 196 -5.72 9.15 -17.36
C LYS A 196 -4.22 9.11 -17.06
N PHE A 197 -3.63 7.93 -16.86
CA PHE A 197 -2.18 7.78 -16.71
C PHE A 197 -1.47 8.04 -18.04
N PRO A 198 -0.15 8.35 -18.03
CA PRO A 198 0.63 8.38 -19.26
C PRO A 198 0.42 7.09 -20.08
N PRO A 199 0.17 7.16 -21.40
CA PRO A 199 -0.24 6.00 -22.19
C PRO A 199 0.72 4.80 -22.14
N ALA A 200 2.02 5.05 -21.95
CA ALA A 200 3.06 4.02 -21.82
C ALA A 200 3.07 3.31 -20.45
N TYR A 201 2.28 3.79 -19.49
CA TYR A 201 2.32 3.40 -18.07
C TYR A 201 0.95 3.03 -17.48
N VAL A 202 -0.05 2.79 -18.33
CA VAL A 202 -1.39 2.37 -17.88
C VAL A 202 -1.33 1.01 -17.18
N ASP A 203 -0.38 0.15 -17.57
CA ASP A 203 -0.05 -1.10 -16.89
C ASP A 203 0.26 -0.90 -15.39
N GLN A 204 0.98 0.15 -15.03
CA GLN A 204 1.29 0.47 -13.62
C GLN A 204 0.04 0.87 -12.83
N CYS A 205 -0.93 1.53 -13.48
CA CYS A 205 -2.23 1.78 -12.86
C CYS A 205 -2.99 0.48 -12.61
N VAL A 206 -3.04 -0.42 -13.61
CA VAL A 206 -3.70 -1.72 -13.50
C VAL A 206 -3.10 -2.56 -12.37
N ILE A 207 -1.77 -2.58 -12.25
CA ILE A 207 -1.07 -3.27 -11.14
C ILE A 207 -1.50 -2.73 -9.78
N GLY A 208 -1.46 -1.40 -9.59
CA GLY A 208 -1.86 -0.77 -8.34
C GLY A 208 -3.34 -0.95 -8.02
N ALA A 209 -4.22 -0.90 -9.03
CA ALA A 209 -5.65 -1.11 -8.85
C ALA A 209 -5.95 -2.52 -8.30
N VAL A 210 -5.31 -3.55 -8.88
CA VAL A 210 -5.42 -4.94 -8.43
C VAL A 210 -4.85 -5.11 -7.02
N ASP A 211 -3.69 -4.52 -6.71
CA ASP A 211 -3.12 -4.55 -5.36
C ASP A 211 -4.11 -4.01 -4.32
N ASN A 212 -4.73 -2.88 -4.60
CA ASN A 212 -5.70 -2.29 -3.67
C ASN A 212 -6.96 -3.15 -3.52
N ILE A 213 -7.52 -3.71 -4.61
CA ILE A 213 -8.69 -4.61 -4.52
C ILE A 213 -8.35 -5.86 -3.68
N MET A 214 -7.20 -6.47 -3.93
CA MET A 214 -6.75 -7.68 -3.23
C MET A 214 -6.33 -7.43 -1.77
N ASN A 215 -6.05 -6.18 -1.38
CA ASN A 215 -5.82 -5.83 0.01
C ASN A 215 -7.09 -5.89 0.86
N PHE A 216 -8.25 -5.51 0.30
CA PHE A 216 -9.54 -5.52 1.03
C PHE A 216 -10.26 -6.86 0.94
N ASN A 217 -10.09 -7.58 -0.17
CA ASN A 217 -10.78 -8.84 -0.43
C ASN A 217 -9.95 -10.08 -0.10
N GLU A 218 -8.72 -9.90 0.36
CA GLU A 218 -7.81 -10.97 0.78
C GLU A 218 -7.67 -12.10 -0.25
N LEU A 219 -8.39 -13.19 -0.05
CA LEU A 219 -8.37 -14.40 -0.90
C LEU A 219 -9.44 -14.40 -1.99
N TYR A 220 -10.41 -13.47 -1.98
CA TYR A 220 -11.51 -13.42 -2.93
C TYR A 220 -11.10 -12.71 -4.23
N ALA A 221 -10.59 -13.49 -5.19
CA ALA A 221 -10.05 -12.99 -6.46
C ALA A 221 -11.11 -12.47 -7.46
N GLN A 222 -12.40 -12.75 -7.25
CA GLN A 222 -13.46 -12.51 -8.23
C GLN A 222 -13.66 -11.02 -8.54
N GLU A 223 -13.54 -10.14 -7.53
CA GLU A 223 -13.68 -8.70 -7.76
C GLU A 223 -12.53 -8.13 -8.59
N ALA A 224 -11.29 -8.53 -8.29
CA ALA A 224 -10.12 -8.14 -9.07
C ALA A 224 -10.20 -8.71 -10.51
N ALA A 225 -10.71 -9.93 -10.67
CA ALA A 225 -10.95 -10.51 -11.98
C ALA A 225 -11.99 -9.72 -12.76
N GLY A 226 -13.06 -9.25 -12.11
CA GLY A 226 -14.05 -8.34 -12.69
C GLY A 226 -13.39 -7.08 -13.25
N PHE A 227 -12.51 -6.44 -12.49
CA PHE A 227 -11.69 -5.32 -12.98
C PHE A 227 -10.82 -5.71 -14.19
N CYS A 228 -10.15 -6.88 -14.15
CA CYS A 228 -9.33 -7.35 -15.26
C CYS A 228 -10.12 -7.56 -16.57
N THR A 229 -11.43 -7.82 -16.53
CA THR A 229 -12.24 -7.92 -17.75
C THR A 229 -12.45 -6.57 -18.44
N LEU A 230 -12.40 -5.47 -17.67
CA LEU A 230 -12.69 -4.11 -18.12
C LEU A 230 -11.46 -3.39 -18.71
N VAL A 231 -10.25 -3.87 -18.40
CA VAL A 231 -9.02 -3.29 -18.96
C VAL A 231 -8.77 -3.79 -20.37
N ASP A 232 -8.01 -2.99 -21.14
CA ASP A 232 -7.55 -3.34 -22.49
C ASP A 232 -6.89 -4.73 -22.51
N GLU A 233 -7.16 -5.51 -23.56
CA GLU A 233 -6.71 -6.88 -23.73
C GLU A 233 -5.19 -7.03 -23.50
N LYS A 234 -4.40 -6.05 -23.96
CA LYS A 234 -2.94 -6.06 -23.78
C LYS A 234 -2.50 -6.07 -22.30
N TYR A 235 -3.32 -5.58 -21.37
CA TYR A 235 -3.00 -5.55 -19.93
C TYR A 235 -3.59 -6.72 -19.14
N ARG A 236 -4.45 -7.55 -19.76
CA ARG A 236 -5.15 -8.62 -19.03
C ARG A 236 -4.21 -9.67 -18.45
N HIS A 237 -3.18 -10.07 -19.20
CA HIS A 237 -2.19 -11.06 -18.74
C HIS A 237 -1.52 -10.61 -17.43
N LEU A 238 -0.99 -9.39 -17.42
CA LEU A 238 -0.43 -8.69 -16.27
C LEU A 238 -1.42 -8.61 -15.12
N CYS A 239 -2.67 -8.22 -15.40
CA CYS A 239 -3.71 -8.05 -14.39
C CYS A 239 -3.97 -9.36 -13.64
N TYR A 240 -4.14 -10.47 -14.36
CA TYR A 240 -4.34 -11.78 -13.75
C TYR A 240 -3.08 -12.33 -13.07
N GLU A 241 -1.89 -12.12 -13.63
CA GLU A 241 -0.62 -12.45 -12.93
C GLU A 241 -0.52 -11.72 -11.59
N LYS A 242 -0.97 -10.47 -11.54
CA LYS A 242 -0.95 -9.67 -10.31
C LYS A 242 -1.93 -10.18 -9.24
N ILE A 243 -3.08 -10.74 -9.64
CA ILE A 243 -3.99 -11.45 -8.73
C ILE A 243 -3.28 -12.65 -8.11
N GLY A 244 -2.63 -13.48 -8.92
CA GLY A 244 -1.89 -14.65 -8.45
C GLY A 244 -0.78 -14.30 -7.45
N SER A 245 0.01 -13.27 -7.77
CA SER A 245 1.04 -12.75 -6.86
C SER A 245 0.45 -12.31 -5.52
N ASN A 246 -0.71 -11.65 -5.53
CA ASN A 246 -1.39 -11.24 -4.31
C ASN A 246 -1.90 -12.44 -3.49
N LEU A 247 -2.55 -13.41 -4.13
CA LEU A 247 -3.02 -14.63 -3.46
C LEU A 247 -1.86 -15.35 -2.76
N ARG A 248 -0.71 -15.47 -3.43
CA ARG A 248 0.48 -16.09 -2.85
C ARG A 248 1.05 -15.33 -1.65
N ASN A 249 0.90 -14.01 -1.61
CA ASN A 249 1.31 -13.20 -0.46
C ASN A 249 0.33 -13.32 0.72
N GLN A 250 -0.95 -13.60 0.45
CA GLN A 250 -2.00 -13.70 1.48
C GLN A 250 -1.97 -15.04 2.22
N THR A 251 -1.55 -16.13 1.56
CA THR A 251 -1.55 -17.48 2.16
C THR A 251 -0.36 -18.33 1.74
N ASN A 252 0.09 -19.19 2.66
CA ASN A 252 1.11 -20.21 2.37
C ASN A 252 0.52 -21.48 1.72
N ASP A 253 -0.82 -21.62 1.68
CA ASP A 253 -1.51 -22.78 1.12
C ASP A 253 -1.58 -22.69 -0.42
N SER A 254 -0.73 -23.43 -1.11
CA SER A 254 -0.68 -23.46 -2.58
C SER A 254 -1.92 -24.10 -3.21
N LEU A 255 -2.62 -25.01 -2.52
CA LEU A 255 -3.87 -25.60 -3.01
C LEU A 255 -5.01 -24.59 -2.93
N LEU A 256 -5.01 -23.74 -1.90
CA LEU A 256 -5.95 -22.62 -1.81
C LEU A 256 -5.71 -21.62 -2.94
N VAL A 257 -4.45 -21.22 -3.19
CA VAL A 257 -4.13 -20.32 -4.30
C VAL A 257 -4.57 -20.90 -5.65
N ALA A 258 -4.29 -22.18 -5.91
CA ALA A 258 -4.71 -22.84 -7.14
C ALA A 258 -6.24 -22.86 -7.31
N ARG A 259 -6.99 -23.12 -6.23
CA ARG A 259 -8.46 -23.08 -6.24
C ARG A 259 -9.01 -21.68 -6.56
N GLU A 260 -8.42 -20.64 -5.97
CA GLU A 260 -8.85 -19.26 -6.28
C GLU A 260 -8.52 -18.86 -7.73
N CYS A 261 -7.36 -19.28 -8.25
CA CYS A 261 -7.04 -19.08 -9.66
C CYS A 261 -7.97 -19.87 -10.60
N ASP A 262 -8.45 -21.06 -10.19
CA ASP A 262 -9.35 -21.89 -11.01
C ASP A 262 -10.69 -21.19 -11.30
N ILE A 263 -11.21 -20.42 -10.35
CA ILE A 263 -12.49 -19.70 -10.47
C ILE A 263 -12.43 -18.65 -11.59
N LEU A 264 -11.22 -18.19 -11.98
CA LEU A 264 -11.05 -17.14 -12.98
C LEU A 264 -11.28 -17.63 -14.42
N GLY A 265 -11.35 -18.95 -14.65
CA GLY A 265 -11.51 -19.54 -15.98
C GLY A 265 -10.34 -19.22 -16.91
N LYS A 266 -10.34 -19.77 -18.13
CA LYS A 266 -9.27 -19.48 -19.11
C LYS A 266 -9.54 -18.19 -19.90
N PRO A 267 -8.52 -17.35 -20.19
CA PRO A 267 -7.10 -17.56 -19.88
C PRO A 267 -6.66 -17.06 -18.49
N GLY A 268 -7.56 -16.44 -17.71
CA GLY A 268 -7.22 -15.81 -16.41
C GLY A 268 -6.55 -16.76 -15.41
N LYS A 269 -7.00 -18.02 -15.33
CA LYS A 269 -6.41 -19.10 -14.54
C LYS A 269 -4.92 -19.28 -14.84
N ASP A 270 -4.56 -19.38 -16.11
CA ASP A 270 -3.20 -19.72 -16.53
C ASP A 270 -2.23 -18.57 -16.16
N PHE A 271 -2.68 -17.32 -16.31
CA PHE A 271 -1.92 -16.15 -15.87
C PHE A 271 -1.87 -16.01 -14.33
N CYS A 272 -2.96 -16.29 -13.64
CA CYS A 272 -3.01 -16.26 -12.17
C CYS A 272 -2.04 -17.29 -11.57
N LEU A 273 -2.03 -18.52 -12.05
CA LEU A 273 -1.10 -19.56 -11.59
C LEU A 273 0.36 -19.13 -11.85
N LYS A 274 0.65 -18.64 -13.05
CA LYS A 274 1.98 -18.11 -13.40
C LYS A 274 2.41 -17.00 -12.43
N GLY A 275 1.54 -16.04 -12.14
CA GLY A 275 1.82 -14.94 -11.21
C GLY A 275 1.97 -15.39 -9.75
N ALA A 276 1.32 -16.48 -9.36
CA ALA A 276 1.48 -17.13 -8.06
C ALA A 276 2.75 -18.00 -7.97
N GLY A 277 3.44 -18.24 -9.09
CA GLY A 277 4.57 -19.16 -9.17
C GLY A 277 4.17 -20.64 -9.09
N LEU A 278 2.99 -20.99 -9.62
CA LEU A 278 2.42 -22.35 -9.65
C LEU A 278 2.32 -22.89 -11.08
#